data_AF-A0AAW5XDQ9-F1
#
_entry.id   AF-A0AAW5XDQ9-F1
#
_cell.length_a   1.000
_cell.length_b   1.000
_cell.length_c   1.000
_cell.angle_alpha   90.00
_cell.angle_beta   90.00
_cell.angle_gamma   90.00
#
_symmetry.space_group_name_H-M   'P 1'
#
loop_
_entity.id
_entity.type
_entity.pdbx_description
1 polymer ?
#
loop_
_entity_poly.entity_id
_entity_poly.type
_entity_poly.pdbx_seq_one_letter_code
_entity_poly.pdbx_strand_id
1 'polypeptide(L)'
;MSNTKIEMKVHTFRKLPSPYMDGEMNSDVQMMMILVKANQIPVGISTDTNPRDQNMRTKVAKRIQDGLITDNNAFYILNRGILISAKDVIFNNINSTVTIDLGDNSNIYGIVDGGHTYRTIINNKDKIIKSNQYVRLEVITGIEDIFEDVAAARNTSVPVSDTAIAELKEYFDKIVKNSIKDEPYANKIAYKENSEEPIDLADMLTLMFMYNLDKFPNKEIMPVQAYSSKAMAVKDYLKNYEEFKDTINNPYYKMKPIITDIIKIADTIEVEMGAKYREKLPKGSYGSVTGVESISGTSKFLNKPINHKTSKGLMYPIIGAFRSLIEEDKDTGFYRWKVDPLEIWRKTGATLVQDTVERSRSFKNNPQSAGKDVGLWRQNYQTVLTQYLMDSMGL
;
A
#
# COMPACT_ATOMS: atom_id res chain seq x y z
N MET A 1 9.50 29.52 -19.65
CA MET A 1 9.04 30.01 -18.34
C MET A 1 7.63 29.48 -18.16
N SER A 2 7.46 28.43 -17.34
CA SER A 2 6.13 27.97 -16.94
C SER A 2 5.46 29.11 -16.17
N ASN A 3 4.27 29.52 -16.57
CA ASN A 3 3.53 30.54 -15.84
C ASN A 3 3.00 29.90 -14.55
N THR A 4 3.63 30.19 -13.41
CA THR A 4 3.28 29.63 -12.09
C THR A 4 2.06 30.32 -11.47
N LYS A 5 1.60 31.41 -12.08
CA LYS A 5 0.48 32.22 -11.60
C LYS A 5 -0.79 31.85 -12.34
N ILE A 6 -1.82 31.53 -11.59
CA ILE A 6 -3.18 31.31 -12.11
C ILE A 6 -4.06 32.50 -11.75
N GLU A 7 -4.81 32.98 -12.72
CA GLU A 7 -5.73 34.11 -12.55
C GLU A 7 -7.15 33.67 -12.87
N MET A 8 -8.10 34.04 -12.02
CA MET A 8 -9.52 33.70 -12.21
C MET A 8 -10.44 34.74 -11.59
N LYS A 9 -11.56 35.01 -12.29
CA LYS A 9 -12.65 35.83 -11.75
C LYS A 9 -13.40 35.04 -10.69
N VAL A 10 -13.70 35.68 -9.56
CA VAL A 10 -14.36 35.05 -8.41
C VAL A 10 -15.65 35.77 -8.07
N HIS A 11 -16.59 35.03 -7.48
CA HIS A 11 -17.82 35.60 -6.94
C HIS A 11 -17.60 36.14 -5.52
N THR A 12 -16.84 35.40 -4.72
CA THR A 12 -16.56 35.78 -3.33
C THR A 12 -15.10 35.50 -3.02
N PHE A 13 -14.46 36.42 -2.32
CA PHE A 13 -13.14 36.27 -1.73
C PHE A 13 -13.20 36.72 -0.27
N ARG A 14 -12.74 35.87 0.65
CA ARG A 14 -12.62 36.22 2.06
C ARG A 14 -11.26 35.75 2.57
N LYS A 15 -10.45 36.70 3.04
CA LYS A 15 -9.23 36.40 3.79
C LYS A 15 -9.57 36.16 5.25
N LEU A 16 -9.03 35.10 5.82
CA LEU A 16 -9.06 34.76 7.23
C LEU A 16 -7.62 34.96 7.76
N PRO A 17 -7.36 36.04 8.50
CA PRO A 17 -6.04 36.26 9.08
C PRO A 17 -5.72 35.17 10.10
N SER A 18 -4.43 34.96 10.34
CA SER A 18 -3.98 34.10 11.42
C SER A 18 -4.57 34.58 12.75
N PRO A 19 -5.04 33.68 13.63
CA PRO A 19 -5.48 34.04 14.97
C PRO A 19 -4.30 34.27 15.93
N TYR A 20 -3.06 34.01 15.51
CA TYR A 20 -1.84 34.09 16.30
C TYR A 20 -1.10 35.42 16.12
N MET A 21 -0.33 35.82 17.12
CA MET A 21 0.46 37.07 17.09
C MET A 21 1.78 36.88 16.33
N ASP A 22 2.32 37.97 15.77
CA ASP A 22 3.60 37.95 15.07
C ASP A 22 4.72 37.37 15.95
N GLY A 23 5.39 36.33 15.45
CA GLY A 23 6.46 35.61 16.15
C GLY A 23 6.01 34.34 16.88
N GLU A 24 4.70 34.09 16.99
CA GLU A 24 4.18 32.79 17.39
C GLU A 24 4.31 31.76 16.27
N MET A 25 4.39 30.47 16.62
CA MET A 25 4.45 29.37 15.66
C MET A 25 3.22 29.41 14.73
N ASN A 26 3.45 29.33 13.42
CA ASN A 26 2.42 29.40 12.37
C ASN A 26 1.64 30.75 12.30
N SER A 27 2.20 31.84 12.84
CA SER A 27 1.58 33.17 12.77
C SER A 27 1.50 33.74 11.33
N ASP A 28 2.35 33.25 10.44
CA ASP A 28 2.43 33.63 9.03
C ASP A 28 1.43 32.89 8.11
N VAL A 29 0.78 31.83 8.61
CA VAL A 29 -0.23 31.09 7.86
C VAL A 29 -1.42 31.98 7.53
N GLN A 30 -1.79 32.05 6.25
CA GLN A 30 -2.98 32.78 5.81
C GLN A 30 -3.94 31.84 5.08
N MET A 31 -5.23 32.01 5.33
CA MET A 31 -6.28 31.21 4.70
C MET A 31 -7.25 32.09 3.94
N MET A 32 -7.57 31.69 2.71
CA MET A 32 -8.53 32.37 1.85
C MET A 32 -9.66 31.42 1.46
N MET A 33 -10.89 31.88 1.66
CA MET A 33 -12.10 31.20 1.22
C MET A 33 -12.64 31.88 -0.03
N ILE A 34 -12.72 31.13 -1.13
CA ILE A 34 -13.07 31.64 -2.45
C ILE A 34 -14.28 30.86 -2.98
N LEU A 35 -15.24 31.58 -3.59
CA LEU A 35 -16.32 30.99 -4.35
C LEU A 35 -16.17 31.40 -5.82
N VAL A 36 -16.09 30.43 -6.71
CA VAL A 36 -15.83 30.63 -8.15
C VAL A 36 -16.77 29.77 -8.98
N LYS A 37 -17.17 30.25 -10.16
CA LYS A 37 -17.96 29.42 -11.08
C LYS A 37 -17.12 28.23 -11.53
N ALA A 38 -17.70 27.04 -11.54
CA ALA A 38 -16.96 25.82 -11.87
C ALA A 38 -16.31 25.90 -13.27
N ASN A 39 -16.98 26.52 -14.25
CA ASN A 39 -16.44 26.73 -15.60
C ASN A 39 -15.27 27.73 -15.67
N GLN A 40 -15.04 28.54 -14.64
CA GLN A 40 -13.95 29.53 -14.56
C GLN A 40 -12.69 28.98 -13.89
N ILE A 41 -12.71 27.74 -13.38
CA ILE A 41 -11.51 27.09 -12.82
C ILE A 41 -10.45 26.91 -13.92
N PRO A 42 -9.20 27.38 -13.71
CA PRO A 42 -8.15 27.27 -14.71
C PRO A 42 -7.62 25.82 -14.85
N VAL A 43 -7.16 25.49 -16.07
CA VAL A 43 -6.45 24.24 -16.34
C VAL A 43 -4.99 24.35 -15.88
N GLY A 44 -4.36 23.22 -15.56
CA GLY A 44 -2.92 23.17 -15.30
C GLY A 44 -2.49 23.39 -13.86
N ILE A 45 -3.41 23.35 -12.89
CA ILE A 45 -3.03 23.32 -11.46
C ILE A 45 -2.50 21.92 -11.14
N SER A 46 -1.29 21.81 -10.60
CA SER A 46 -0.72 20.51 -10.22
C SER A 46 -1.56 19.85 -9.13
N THR A 47 -1.66 18.53 -9.22
CA THR A 47 -2.27 17.66 -8.22
C THR A 47 -1.24 16.75 -7.54
N ASP A 48 0.06 16.97 -7.80
CA ASP A 48 1.14 16.11 -7.31
C ASP A 48 1.32 16.24 -5.79
N THR A 49 0.90 17.38 -5.24
CA THR A 49 0.75 17.64 -3.81
C THR A 49 -0.38 16.84 -3.14
N ASN A 50 -1.26 16.21 -3.94
CA ASN A 50 -2.32 15.38 -3.41
C ASN A 50 -1.78 13.96 -3.15
N PRO A 51 -1.90 13.42 -1.94
CA PRO A 51 -1.44 12.06 -1.64
C PRO A 51 -2.29 10.97 -2.30
N ARG A 52 -3.42 11.29 -2.94
CA ARG A 52 -4.31 10.34 -3.62
C ARG A 52 -4.25 10.45 -5.14
N ASP A 53 -4.15 9.29 -5.78
CA ASP A 53 -4.43 9.16 -7.20
C ASP A 53 -5.91 9.45 -7.53
N GLN A 54 -6.14 10.24 -8.56
CA GLN A 54 -7.47 10.69 -8.96
C GLN A 54 -8.13 9.70 -9.92
N ASN A 55 -8.43 8.49 -9.45
CA ASN A 55 -9.11 7.50 -10.28
C ASN A 55 -10.57 7.92 -10.55
N MET A 56 -10.80 8.43 -11.77
CA MET A 56 -12.11 8.92 -12.22
C MET A 56 -13.17 7.82 -12.38
N ARG A 57 -12.82 6.54 -12.24
CA ARG A 57 -13.78 5.42 -12.26
C ARG A 57 -14.41 5.13 -10.90
N THR A 58 -13.90 5.75 -9.83
CA THR A 58 -14.41 5.55 -8.46
C THR A 58 -15.85 6.04 -8.28
N LYS A 59 -16.56 5.48 -7.30
CA LYS A 59 -17.93 5.93 -6.95
C LYS A 59 -17.96 7.41 -6.53
N VAL A 60 -16.90 7.89 -5.87
CA VAL A 60 -16.77 9.29 -5.46
C VAL A 60 -16.68 10.20 -6.68
N ALA A 61 -15.79 9.90 -7.63
CA ALA A 61 -15.67 10.66 -8.87
C ALA A 61 -17.00 10.73 -9.65
N LYS A 62 -17.68 9.59 -9.80
CA LYS A 62 -19.00 9.53 -10.44
C LYS A 62 -20.03 10.42 -9.74
N ARG A 63 -20.13 10.35 -8.41
CA ARG A 63 -21.07 11.17 -7.64
C ARG A 63 -20.79 12.67 -7.75
N ILE A 64 -19.51 13.06 -7.76
CA ILE A 64 -19.10 14.46 -7.99
C ILE A 64 -19.52 14.90 -9.40
N GLN A 65 -19.27 14.06 -10.40
CA GLN A 65 -19.64 14.34 -11.79
C GLN A 65 -21.16 14.49 -11.97
N ASP A 66 -21.94 13.59 -11.40
CA ASP A 66 -23.40 13.66 -11.45
C ASP A 66 -23.90 14.97 -10.82
N GLY A 67 -23.34 15.34 -9.65
CA GLY A 67 -23.67 16.61 -8.99
C GLY A 67 -23.30 17.84 -9.83
N LEU A 68 -22.16 17.79 -10.52
CA LEU A 68 -21.70 18.87 -11.40
C LEU A 68 -22.59 19.02 -12.64
N ILE A 69 -23.00 17.91 -13.25
CA ILE A 69 -23.77 17.91 -14.52
C ILE A 69 -25.26 18.20 -14.28
N THR A 70 -25.81 17.86 -13.12
CA THR A 70 -27.25 18.04 -12.82
C THR A 70 -27.68 19.52 -12.85
N ASP A 71 -26.74 20.48 -12.78
CA ASP A 71 -26.96 21.94 -12.91
C ASP A 71 -28.13 22.51 -12.10
N ASN A 72 -28.37 21.95 -10.91
CA ASN A 72 -29.47 22.33 -10.00
C ASN A 72 -29.07 23.36 -8.94
N ASN A 73 -28.00 24.14 -9.18
CA ASN A 73 -27.38 25.09 -8.25
C ASN A 73 -26.88 24.51 -6.91
N ALA A 74 -26.93 23.18 -6.68
CA ALA A 74 -26.59 22.58 -5.39
C ALA A 74 -25.11 22.17 -5.26
N PHE A 75 -24.32 22.23 -6.34
CA PHE A 75 -22.97 21.64 -6.35
C PHE A 75 -22.03 22.21 -5.29
N TYR A 76 -21.95 23.54 -5.13
CA TYR A 76 -21.09 24.14 -4.10
C TYR A 76 -21.51 23.80 -2.65
N ILE A 77 -22.78 23.44 -2.45
CA ILE A 77 -23.35 23.05 -1.15
C ILE A 77 -22.95 21.60 -0.86
N LEU A 78 -23.16 20.71 -1.84
CA LEU A 78 -22.97 19.26 -1.70
C LEU A 78 -21.52 18.81 -1.87
N ASN A 79 -20.71 19.57 -2.61
CA ASN A 79 -19.29 19.30 -2.84
C ASN A 79 -18.43 20.03 -1.80
N ARG A 80 -17.41 19.35 -1.26
CA ARG A 80 -16.51 19.90 -0.24
C ARG A 80 -15.64 21.07 -0.75
N GLY A 81 -15.35 21.10 -2.05
CA GLY A 81 -14.50 22.09 -2.68
C GLY A 81 -13.13 21.54 -3.08
N ILE A 82 -12.17 22.44 -3.24
CA ILE A 82 -10.76 22.18 -3.58
C ILE A 82 -9.90 22.96 -2.58
N LEU A 83 -8.91 22.29 -2.00
CA LEU A 83 -7.89 22.92 -1.15
C LEU A 83 -6.61 23.10 -1.96
N ILE A 84 -6.05 24.30 -1.94
CA ILE A 84 -4.84 24.67 -2.67
C ILE A 84 -3.80 25.18 -1.67
N SER A 85 -2.59 24.61 -1.72
CA SER A 85 -1.41 25.21 -1.12
C SER A 85 -0.77 26.13 -2.16
N ALA A 86 -0.48 27.37 -1.77
CA ALA A 86 0.05 28.39 -2.65
C ALA A 86 1.18 29.16 -1.98
N LYS A 87 2.04 29.75 -2.81
CA LYS A 87 3.10 30.64 -2.35
C LYS A 87 2.56 32.01 -1.95
N ASP A 88 1.64 32.56 -2.75
CA ASP A 88 1.04 33.87 -2.49
C ASP A 88 -0.33 33.99 -3.18
N VAL A 89 -1.18 34.89 -2.68
CA VAL A 89 -2.50 35.19 -3.24
C VAL A 89 -2.81 36.68 -3.22
N ILE A 90 -3.11 37.22 -4.39
CA ILE A 90 -3.47 38.63 -4.58
C ILE A 90 -4.92 38.72 -5.06
N PHE A 91 -5.74 39.53 -4.38
CA PHE A 91 -7.10 39.82 -4.79
C PHE A 91 -7.22 41.25 -5.33
N ASN A 92 -7.71 41.38 -6.56
CA ASN A 92 -8.07 42.65 -7.17
C ASN A 92 -9.58 42.88 -7.02
N ASN A 93 -9.94 43.86 -6.20
CA ASN A 93 -11.33 44.20 -5.90
C ASN A 93 -12.04 44.96 -7.03
N ILE A 94 -11.31 45.57 -7.97
CA ILE A 94 -11.90 46.35 -9.09
C ILE A 94 -12.57 45.39 -10.09
N ASN A 95 -11.91 44.28 -10.40
CA ASN A 95 -12.39 43.30 -11.38
C ASN A 95 -12.85 41.97 -10.75
N SER A 96 -12.85 41.88 -9.41
CA SER A 96 -13.13 40.66 -8.63
C SER A 96 -12.31 39.46 -9.11
N THR A 97 -11.00 39.65 -9.25
CA THR A 97 -10.09 38.62 -9.78
C THR A 97 -9.05 38.25 -8.74
N VAL A 98 -8.80 36.95 -8.62
CA VAL A 98 -7.76 36.41 -7.74
C VAL A 98 -6.62 35.90 -8.60
N THR A 99 -5.39 36.27 -8.22
CA THR A 99 -4.15 35.68 -8.70
C THR A 99 -3.58 34.78 -7.60
N ILE A 100 -3.38 33.49 -7.89
CA ILE A 100 -2.73 32.54 -7.00
C ILE A 100 -1.36 32.22 -7.60
N ASP A 101 -0.30 32.44 -6.85
CA ASP A 101 1.05 32.04 -7.22
C ASP A 101 1.33 30.64 -6.66
N LEU A 102 1.52 29.66 -7.54
CA LEU A 102 1.85 28.28 -7.18
C LEU A 102 3.35 28.05 -7.03
N GLY A 103 4.19 29.07 -7.20
CA GLY A 103 5.65 28.93 -7.10
C GLY A 103 6.22 27.86 -8.05
N ASP A 104 7.47 27.48 -7.78
CA ASP A 104 8.21 26.53 -8.63
C ASP A 104 8.33 25.12 -8.02
N ASN A 105 7.89 24.93 -6.77
CA ASN A 105 7.97 23.65 -6.08
C ASN A 105 6.61 22.92 -6.09
N SER A 106 6.42 22.06 -7.09
CA SER A 106 5.21 21.25 -7.25
C SER A 106 4.97 20.20 -6.17
N ASN A 107 5.95 19.96 -5.27
CA ASN A 107 5.78 19.01 -4.16
C ASN A 107 5.04 19.62 -2.97
N ILE A 108 4.97 20.95 -2.88
CA ILE A 108 4.32 21.68 -1.77
C ILE A 108 3.22 22.63 -2.23
N TYR A 109 3.26 23.11 -3.48
CA TYR A 109 2.26 24.02 -4.03
C TYR A 109 1.41 23.35 -5.10
N GLY A 110 0.08 23.45 -4.97
CA GLY A 110 -0.89 22.75 -5.82
C GLY A 110 -2.13 22.32 -5.06
N ILE A 111 -2.91 21.42 -5.65
CA ILE A 111 -4.16 20.91 -5.06
C ILE A 111 -3.85 19.84 -4.00
N VAL A 112 -4.08 20.18 -2.74
CA VAL A 112 -3.84 19.31 -1.58
C VAL A 112 -5.02 18.36 -1.31
N ASP A 113 -6.26 18.84 -1.48
CA ASP A 113 -7.50 18.06 -1.38
C ASP A 113 -8.48 18.52 -2.47
N GLY A 114 -9.41 17.64 -2.86
CA GLY A 114 -10.39 17.93 -3.91
C GLY A 114 -9.88 17.67 -5.33
N GLY A 115 -8.82 16.88 -5.51
CA GLY A 115 -8.31 16.51 -6.84
C GLY A 115 -9.36 15.88 -7.75
N HIS A 116 -10.25 15.03 -7.22
CA HIS A 116 -11.38 14.49 -7.97
C HIS A 116 -12.36 15.58 -8.41
N THR A 117 -12.65 16.58 -7.56
CA THR A 117 -13.47 17.74 -7.92
C THR A 117 -12.82 18.52 -9.06
N TYR A 118 -11.53 18.82 -8.95
CA TYR A 118 -10.78 19.53 -9.98
C TYR A 118 -10.81 18.78 -11.32
N ARG A 119 -10.41 17.50 -11.34
CA ARG A 119 -10.42 16.69 -12.56
C ARG A 119 -11.81 16.54 -13.16
N THR A 120 -12.85 16.40 -12.34
CA THR A 120 -14.24 16.35 -12.81
C THR A 120 -14.63 17.63 -13.54
N ILE A 121 -14.28 18.79 -12.97
CA ILE A 121 -14.53 20.11 -13.58
C ILE A 121 -13.77 20.23 -14.90
N ILE A 122 -12.47 19.93 -14.91
CA ILE A 122 -11.64 20.04 -16.13
C ILE A 122 -12.14 19.10 -17.24
N ASN A 123 -12.43 17.84 -16.91
CA ASN A 123 -12.88 16.83 -17.89
C ASN A 123 -14.28 17.10 -18.45
N ASN A 124 -15.07 17.97 -17.80
CA ASN A 124 -16.43 18.31 -18.23
C ASN A 124 -16.57 19.80 -18.57
N LYS A 125 -15.47 20.54 -18.76
CA LYS A 125 -15.49 21.98 -19.06
C LYS A 125 -16.44 22.32 -20.21
N ASP A 126 -16.40 21.56 -21.29
CA ASP A 126 -17.25 21.76 -22.47
C ASP A 126 -18.74 21.58 -22.18
N LYS A 127 -19.09 20.72 -21.22
CA LYS A 127 -20.48 20.47 -20.83
C LYS A 127 -21.02 21.52 -19.86
N ILE A 128 -20.14 22.17 -19.10
CA ILE A 128 -20.51 23.15 -18.07
C ILE A 128 -20.30 24.60 -18.51
N ILE A 129 -20.02 24.87 -19.80
CA ILE A 129 -19.76 26.23 -20.32
C ILE A 129 -20.87 27.21 -19.91
N LYS A 130 -22.14 26.78 -19.97
CA LYS A 130 -23.31 27.59 -19.60
C LYS A 130 -23.80 27.38 -18.16
N SER A 131 -23.16 26.51 -17.38
CA SER A 131 -23.57 26.21 -16.02
C SER A 131 -23.36 27.42 -15.11
N ASN A 132 -24.29 27.59 -14.16
CA ASN A 132 -24.18 28.57 -13.09
C ASN A 132 -23.79 27.94 -11.76
N GLN A 133 -23.23 26.72 -11.77
CA GLN A 133 -22.71 26.09 -10.58
C GLN A 133 -21.39 26.72 -10.11
N TYR A 134 -21.24 26.75 -8.79
CA TYR A 134 -20.05 27.25 -8.12
C TYR A 134 -19.28 26.10 -7.45
N VAL A 135 -18.00 26.33 -7.18
CA VAL A 135 -17.16 25.45 -6.35
C VAL A 135 -16.42 26.32 -5.33
N ARG A 136 -16.25 25.77 -4.13
CA ARG A 136 -15.46 26.41 -3.06
C ARG A 136 -13.98 26.10 -3.26
N LEU A 137 -13.13 27.11 -3.15
CA LEU A 137 -11.69 26.94 -2.98
C LEU A 137 -11.29 27.43 -1.60
N GLU A 138 -10.50 26.63 -0.90
CA GLU A 138 -9.72 27.03 0.27
C GLU A 138 -8.28 27.17 -0.22
N VAL A 139 -7.65 28.32 -0.03
CA VAL A 139 -6.23 28.53 -0.39
C VAL A 139 -5.46 28.86 0.88
N ILE A 140 -4.35 28.16 1.11
CA ILE A 140 -3.50 28.35 2.28
C ILE A 140 -2.08 28.70 1.82
N THR A 141 -1.45 29.68 2.46
CA THR A 141 -0.05 30.08 2.26
C THR A 141 0.71 29.99 3.58
N GLY A 142 2.04 29.89 3.54
CA GLY A 142 2.89 29.84 4.74
C GLY A 142 2.85 28.50 5.48
N ILE A 143 2.62 27.40 4.78
CA ILE A 143 2.51 26.04 5.37
C ILE A 143 3.63 25.11 4.95
N GLU A 144 4.71 25.63 4.36
CA GLU A 144 5.80 24.84 3.80
C GLU A 144 6.39 23.87 4.83
N ASP A 145 6.56 24.31 6.07
CA ASP A 145 7.13 23.51 7.16
C ASP A 145 6.16 22.46 7.74
N ILE A 146 4.85 22.62 7.52
CA ILE A 146 3.80 21.73 8.05
C ILE A 146 2.93 21.12 6.94
N PHE A 147 3.40 21.20 5.69
CA PHE A 147 2.62 20.89 4.50
C PHE A 147 2.09 19.45 4.55
N GLU A 148 2.96 18.50 4.91
CA GLU A 148 2.62 17.08 5.00
C GLU A 148 1.51 16.81 6.02
N ASP A 149 1.57 17.45 7.19
CA ASP A 149 0.56 17.31 8.24
C ASP A 149 -0.79 17.89 7.79
N VAL A 150 -0.77 19.03 7.11
CA VAL A 150 -1.97 19.64 6.53
C VAL A 150 -2.57 18.73 5.46
N ALA A 151 -1.74 18.19 4.56
CA ALA A 151 -2.17 17.29 3.50
C ALA A 151 -2.79 16.00 4.07
N ALA A 152 -2.16 15.41 5.09
CA ALA A 152 -2.68 14.22 5.76
C ALA A 152 -4.02 14.52 6.46
N ALA A 153 -4.09 15.59 7.26
CA ALA A 153 -5.28 15.94 8.04
C ALA A 153 -6.48 16.31 7.17
N ARG A 154 -6.27 17.00 6.04
CA ARG A 154 -7.38 17.50 5.21
C ARG A 154 -8.00 16.41 4.32
N ASN A 155 -7.26 15.37 3.98
CA ASN A 155 -7.75 14.23 3.18
C ASN A 155 -8.57 13.18 3.98
N THR A 156 -8.85 13.41 5.26
CA THR A 156 -9.47 12.46 6.21
C THR A 156 -10.97 12.18 6.08
N SER A 157 -11.66 12.61 5.01
CA SER A 157 -13.09 12.25 4.83
C SER A 157 -13.34 10.74 4.60
N VAL A 158 -12.25 10.01 4.33
CA VAL A 158 -11.97 8.61 4.69
C VAL A 158 -10.51 8.63 5.18
N PRO A 159 -10.11 7.99 6.30
CA PRO A 159 -8.74 8.08 6.81
C PRO A 159 -7.72 7.73 5.72
N VAL A 160 -6.61 8.50 5.62
CA VAL A 160 -5.43 8.09 4.85
C VAL A 160 -4.87 6.86 5.56
N SER A 161 -4.67 5.73 4.86
CA SER A 161 -4.08 4.57 5.54
C SER A 161 -2.65 4.86 5.97
N ASP A 162 -2.24 4.26 7.07
CA ASP A 162 -0.86 4.33 7.59
C ASP A 162 0.16 3.96 6.49
N THR A 163 -0.20 3.09 5.55
CA THR A 163 0.60 2.70 4.39
C THR A 163 0.89 3.87 3.44
N ALA A 164 -0.11 4.72 3.15
CA ALA A 164 0.06 5.87 2.27
C ALA A 164 0.92 6.96 2.94
N ILE A 165 0.77 7.17 4.25
CA ILE A 165 1.64 8.06 5.03
C ILE A 165 3.07 7.53 5.02
N ALA A 166 3.24 6.22 5.21
CA ALA A 166 4.55 5.58 5.21
C ALA A 166 5.27 5.66 3.85
N GLU A 167 4.54 5.53 2.74
CA GLU A 167 5.09 5.71 1.40
C GLU A 167 5.56 7.16 1.18
N LEU A 168 4.77 8.15 1.61
CA LEU A 168 5.19 9.56 1.56
C LEU A 168 6.45 9.81 2.39
N LYS A 169 6.59 9.13 3.52
CA LYS A 169 7.77 9.21 4.39
C LYS A 169 8.92 8.28 3.97
N GLU A 170 8.83 7.65 2.80
CA GLU A 170 9.86 6.76 2.23
C GLU A 170 10.21 5.53 3.11
N TYR A 171 9.27 5.06 3.94
CA TYR A 171 9.52 3.94 4.88
C TYR A 171 9.83 2.61 4.19
N PHE A 172 9.50 2.48 2.90
CA PHE A 172 9.71 1.27 2.13
C PHE A 172 10.98 1.32 1.28
N ASP A 173 11.62 2.46 1.14
CA ASP A 173 12.67 2.68 0.14
C ASP A 173 13.92 1.85 0.42
N LYS A 174 14.47 1.99 1.62
CA LYS A 174 15.76 1.38 1.97
C LYS A 174 15.69 -0.10 2.31
N ILE A 175 14.53 -0.59 2.74
CA ILE A 175 14.32 -1.99 3.12
C ILE A 175 13.65 -2.75 1.98
N VAL A 176 12.50 -2.31 1.50
CA VAL A 176 11.71 -3.04 0.50
C VAL A 176 12.23 -2.75 -0.91
N LYS A 177 12.12 -1.51 -1.39
CA LYS A 177 12.43 -1.13 -2.79
C LYS A 177 13.87 -1.45 -3.15
N ASN A 178 14.83 -1.09 -2.29
CA ASN A 178 16.25 -1.37 -2.52
C ASN A 178 16.58 -2.86 -2.57
N SER A 179 15.89 -3.70 -1.80
CA SER A 179 16.18 -5.13 -1.75
C SER A 179 15.62 -5.89 -2.96
N ILE A 180 14.61 -5.34 -3.65
CA ILE A 180 13.98 -5.99 -4.81
C ILE A 180 14.23 -5.26 -6.13
N LYS A 181 15.03 -4.18 -6.16
CA LYS A 181 15.18 -3.31 -7.33
C LYS A 181 15.54 -4.03 -8.63
N ASP A 182 16.26 -5.15 -8.53
CA ASP A 182 16.75 -5.93 -9.67
C ASP A 182 15.80 -7.10 -10.03
N GLU A 183 14.67 -7.24 -9.30
CA GLU A 183 13.70 -8.32 -9.49
C GLU A 183 12.63 -7.95 -10.55
N PRO A 184 12.10 -8.93 -11.31
CA PRO A 184 11.14 -8.70 -12.40
C PRO A 184 9.74 -8.23 -11.94
N TYR A 185 9.54 -8.12 -10.63
CA TYR A 185 8.31 -7.61 -10.00
C TYR A 185 8.50 -6.31 -9.24
N ALA A 186 9.71 -5.73 -9.22
CA ALA A 186 10.01 -4.52 -8.46
C ALA A 186 9.04 -3.37 -8.78
N ASN A 187 8.77 -3.17 -10.07
CA ASN A 187 7.86 -2.15 -10.60
C ASN A 187 6.38 -2.56 -10.64
N LYS A 188 6.03 -3.72 -10.05
CA LYS A 188 4.67 -4.26 -10.00
C LYS A 188 4.08 -4.22 -8.59
N ILE A 189 4.80 -3.69 -7.62
CA ILE A 189 4.34 -3.53 -6.24
C ILE A 189 3.57 -2.22 -6.11
N ALA A 190 2.33 -2.31 -5.65
CA ALA A 190 1.46 -1.18 -5.34
C ALA A 190 1.82 -0.61 -3.95
N TYR A 191 2.60 0.48 -3.95
CA TYR A 191 2.95 1.22 -2.73
C TYR A 191 1.90 2.27 -2.34
N LYS A 192 1.03 2.66 -3.27
CA LYS A 192 -0.03 3.67 -3.09
C LYS A 192 -1.41 3.03 -3.17
N GLU A 193 -2.38 3.61 -2.47
CA GLU A 193 -3.78 3.15 -2.55
C GLU A 193 -4.38 3.42 -3.93
N ASN A 194 -5.09 2.44 -4.48
CA ASN A 194 -5.73 2.50 -5.81
C ASN A 194 -4.74 2.60 -6.98
N SER A 195 -3.47 2.25 -6.77
CA SER A 195 -2.49 2.19 -7.85
C SER A 195 -2.81 1.06 -8.84
N GLU A 196 -2.30 1.16 -10.08
CA GLU A 196 -2.59 0.18 -11.15
C GLU A 196 -1.72 -1.08 -11.05
N GLU A 197 -0.66 -1.04 -10.24
CA GLU A 197 0.26 -2.14 -10.03
C GLU A 197 -0.47 -3.38 -9.45
N PRO A 198 -0.21 -4.58 -9.98
CA PRO A 198 -1.03 -5.76 -9.67
C PRO A 198 -0.71 -6.42 -8.32
N ILE A 199 0.42 -6.12 -7.69
CA ILE A 199 0.86 -6.77 -6.45
C ILE A 199 0.72 -5.81 -5.28
N ASP A 200 -0.23 -6.08 -4.39
CA ASP A 200 -0.40 -5.31 -3.16
C ASP A 200 0.83 -5.45 -2.24
N LEU A 201 1.47 -4.33 -1.87
CA LEU A 201 2.63 -4.28 -0.95
C LEU A 201 2.41 -5.09 0.32
N ALA A 202 1.19 -5.09 0.86
CA ALA A 202 0.90 -5.81 2.08
C ALA A 202 1.02 -7.34 1.90
N ASP A 203 0.96 -7.89 0.67
CA ASP A 203 1.26 -9.31 0.43
C ASP A 203 2.76 -9.59 0.64
N MET A 204 3.63 -8.69 0.18
CA MET A 204 5.08 -8.77 0.43
C MET A 204 5.41 -8.60 1.91
N LEU A 205 4.83 -7.60 2.57
CA LEU A 205 5.03 -7.38 4.01
C LEU A 205 4.50 -8.55 4.86
N THR A 206 3.44 -9.23 4.41
CA THR A 206 2.94 -10.44 5.06
C THR A 206 3.93 -11.60 4.97
N LEU A 207 4.63 -11.76 3.83
CA LEU A 207 5.69 -12.74 3.71
C LEU A 207 6.86 -12.38 4.64
N MET A 208 7.35 -11.15 4.63
CA MET A 208 8.41 -10.69 5.55
C MET A 208 8.02 -10.89 7.02
N PHE A 209 6.78 -10.57 7.39
CA PHE A 209 6.26 -10.76 8.74
C PHE A 209 6.39 -12.21 9.23
N MET A 210 6.18 -13.21 8.36
CA MET A 210 6.34 -14.63 8.73
C MET A 210 7.77 -15.02 9.12
N TYR A 211 8.78 -14.21 8.74
CA TYR A 211 10.21 -14.43 8.95
C TYR A 211 10.83 -13.49 9.99
N ASN A 212 10.03 -12.67 10.68
CA ASN A 212 10.52 -11.80 11.74
C ASN A 212 10.95 -12.64 12.96
N LEU A 213 12.26 -12.86 13.16
CA LEU A 213 12.79 -13.68 14.27
C LEU A 213 12.61 -13.03 15.64
N ASP A 214 12.66 -11.70 15.73
CA ASP A 214 12.42 -10.98 17.00
C ASP A 214 10.99 -11.26 17.51
N LYS A 215 10.02 -11.35 16.60
CA LYS A 215 8.61 -11.64 16.94
C LYS A 215 8.31 -13.14 17.01
N PHE A 216 8.94 -13.93 16.15
CA PHE A 216 8.74 -15.36 16.01
C PHE A 216 10.11 -16.06 16.10
N PRO A 217 10.67 -16.23 17.31
CA PRO A 217 12.04 -16.73 17.45
C PRO A 217 12.16 -18.23 17.22
N ASN A 218 11.08 -19.00 17.42
CA ASN A 218 11.15 -20.47 17.43
C ASN A 218 9.79 -21.12 17.17
N LYS A 219 9.66 -22.41 17.51
CA LYS A 219 8.46 -23.22 17.28
C LYS A 219 7.29 -22.93 18.25
N GLU A 220 7.54 -22.20 19.33
CA GLU A 220 6.54 -21.90 20.35
C GLU A 220 5.62 -20.75 19.92
N ILE A 221 6.16 -19.80 19.15
CA ILE A 221 5.44 -18.62 18.65
C ILE A 221 5.34 -18.70 17.12
N MET A 222 4.14 -19.03 16.62
CA MET A 222 3.87 -19.19 15.19
C MET A 222 3.27 -17.92 14.57
N PRO A 223 3.64 -17.56 13.33
CA PRO A 223 3.14 -16.36 12.64
C PRO A 223 1.73 -16.55 12.05
N VAL A 224 0.79 -17.12 12.82
CA VAL A 224 -0.60 -17.37 12.38
C VAL A 224 -1.31 -16.06 12.00
N GLN A 225 -0.93 -14.94 12.60
CA GLN A 225 -1.46 -13.61 12.29
C GLN A 225 -1.20 -13.20 10.83
N ALA A 226 -0.16 -13.75 10.19
CA ALA A 226 0.10 -13.50 8.76
C ALA A 226 -1.08 -13.97 7.89
N TYR A 227 -1.78 -15.03 8.33
CA TYR A 227 -2.99 -15.49 7.66
C TYR A 227 -4.24 -14.73 8.11
N SER A 228 -4.39 -14.50 9.41
CA SER A 228 -5.65 -13.96 9.96
C SER A 228 -5.80 -12.44 9.82
N SER A 229 -4.71 -11.68 9.63
CA SER A 229 -4.75 -10.23 9.47
C SER A 229 -3.58 -9.69 8.65
N LYS A 230 -3.84 -9.42 7.37
CA LYS A 230 -2.90 -8.73 6.47
C LYS A 230 -2.53 -7.33 6.98
N ALA A 231 -3.51 -6.61 7.55
CA ALA A 231 -3.30 -5.29 8.14
C ALA A 231 -2.34 -5.31 9.34
N MET A 232 -2.32 -6.41 10.11
CA MET A 232 -1.38 -6.57 11.23
C MET A 232 0.06 -6.64 10.75
N ALA A 233 0.35 -7.29 9.62
CA ALA A 233 1.70 -7.36 9.07
C ALA A 233 2.21 -5.98 8.66
N VAL A 234 1.35 -5.17 8.02
CA VAL A 234 1.66 -3.77 7.69
C VAL A 234 1.93 -2.98 8.96
N LYS A 235 1.01 -3.02 9.93
CA LYS A 235 1.17 -2.31 11.21
C LYS A 235 2.44 -2.69 11.95
N ASP A 236 2.81 -3.97 11.94
CA ASP A 236 4.04 -4.45 12.57
C ASP A 236 5.30 -3.91 11.88
N TYR A 237 5.33 -3.91 10.54
CA TYR A 237 6.41 -3.28 9.78
C TYR A 237 6.56 -1.80 10.13
N LEU A 238 5.45 -1.04 10.05
CA LEU A 238 5.45 0.40 10.31
C LEU A 238 5.93 0.72 11.73
N LYS A 239 5.43 -0.01 12.73
CA LYS A 239 5.87 0.16 14.12
C LYS A 239 7.39 -0.04 14.26
N ASN A 240 7.94 -1.13 13.69
CA ASN A 240 9.37 -1.40 13.77
C ASN A 240 10.20 -0.36 13.02
N TYR A 241 9.69 0.18 11.90
CA TYR A 241 10.36 1.26 11.19
C TYR A 241 10.34 2.58 11.97
N GLU A 242 9.22 2.93 12.61
CA GLU A 242 9.16 4.14 13.45
C GLU A 242 10.09 4.06 14.66
N GLU A 243 10.17 2.89 15.29
CA GLU A 243 10.98 2.65 16.48
C GLU A 243 12.48 2.56 16.17
N PHE A 244 12.85 1.84 15.11
CA PHE A 244 14.24 1.47 14.84
C PHE A 244 14.79 2.00 13.52
N LYS A 245 13.94 2.52 12.62
CA LYS A 245 14.32 3.01 11.28
C LYS A 245 15.16 1.98 10.50
N ASP A 246 16.12 2.44 9.73
CA ASP A 246 17.05 1.62 8.94
C ASP A 246 18.26 1.11 9.75
N THR A 247 18.05 0.65 10.98
CA THR A 247 19.13 0.17 11.85
C THR A 247 19.09 -1.35 12.01
N ILE A 248 20.19 -1.95 12.45
CA ILE A 248 20.26 -3.39 12.69
C ILE A 248 19.31 -3.87 13.81
N ASN A 249 18.78 -2.97 14.64
CA ASN A 249 17.76 -3.31 15.62
C ASN A 249 16.37 -3.52 14.99
N ASN A 250 16.15 -3.07 13.76
CA ASN A 250 14.90 -3.32 13.04
C ASN A 250 14.94 -4.73 12.41
N PRO A 251 14.06 -5.67 12.81
CA PRO A 251 14.05 -7.03 12.26
C PRO A 251 13.81 -7.07 10.74
N TYR A 252 13.12 -6.08 10.17
CA TYR A 252 12.92 -5.97 8.73
C TYR A 252 14.16 -5.44 8.00
N TYR A 253 14.97 -4.61 8.67
CA TYR A 253 16.27 -4.20 8.14
C TYR A 253 17.27 -5.35 8.20
N LYS A 254 17.28 -6.14 9.30
CA LYS A 254 18.06 -7.40 9.39
C LYS A 254 17.73 -8.37 8.24
N MET A 255 16.50 -8.36 7.75
CA MET A 255 16.01 -9.28 6.71
C MET A 255 16.51 -8.97 5.29
N LYS A 256 17.04 -7.77 5.03
CA LYS A 256 17.39 -7.31 3.67
C LYS A 256 18.12 -8.36 2.81
N PRO A 257 19.14 -9.09 3.31
CA PRO A 257 19.88 -10.05 2.49
C PRO A 257 19.05 -11.24 2.00
N ILE A 258 17.90 -11.53 2.63
CA ILE A 258 17.11 -12.74 2.35
C ILE A 258 15.71 -12.43 1.79
N ILE A 259 15.33 -11.16 1.60
CA ILE A 259 13.99 -10.77 1.13
C ILE A 259 13.65 -11.41 -0.22
N THR A 260 14.56 -11.36 -1.20
CA THR A 260 14.32 -11.91 -2.55
C THR A 260 14.14 -13.43 -2.50
N ASP A 261 14.95 -14.12 -1.70
CA ASP A 261 14.82 -15.57 -1.49
C ASP A 261 13.50 -15.96 -0.80
N ILE A 262 13.02 -15.16 0.16
CA ILE A 262 11.69 -15.35 0.78
C ILE A 262 10.58 -15.30 -0.28
N ILE A 263 10.65 -14.35 -1.21
CA ILE A 263 9.69 -14.25 -2.31
C ILE A 263 9.82 -15.44 -3.25
N LYS A 264 11.06 -15.81 -3.60
CA LYS A 264 11.36 -16.93 -4.50
C LYS A 264 10.86 -18.27 -3.97
N ILE A 265 11.04 -18.57 -2.68
CA ILE A 265 10.52 -19.79 -2.07
C ILE A 265 8.98 -19.78 -2.02
N ALA A 266 8.35 -18.64 -1.68
CA ALA A 266 6.90 -18.51 -1.66
C ALA A 266 6.27 -18.74 -3.04
N ASP A 267 6.85 -18.14 -4.08
CA ASP A 267 6.40 -18.27 -5.46
C ASP A 267 6.64 -19.70 -6.00
N THR A 268 7.76 -20.32 -5.63
CA THR A 268 8.03 -21.73 -5.98
C THR A 268 7.03 -22.68 -5.33
N ILE A 269 6.70 -22.47 -4.05
CA ILE A 269 5.66 -23.25 -3.37
C ILE A 269 4.33 -23.11 -4.10
N GLU A 270 3.89 -21.88 -4.42
CA GLU A 270 2.64 -21.63 -5.16
C GLU A 270 2.58 -22.42 -6.48
N VAL A 271 3.67 -22.38 -7.26
CA VAL A 271 3.77 -23.10 -8.54
C VAL A 271 3.73 -24.62 -8.36
N GLU A 272 4.43 -25.14 -7.35
CA GLU A 272 4.68 -26.57 -7.20
C GLU A 272 3.65 -27.31 -6.33
N MET A 273 2.75 -26.61 -5.62
CA MET A 273 1.75 -27.20 -4.72
C MET A 273 1.06 -28.44 -5.33
N GLY A 274 0.55 -28.31 -6.55
CA GLY A 274 -0.18 -29.39 -7.21
C GLY A 274 0.70 -30.56 -7.66
N ALA A 275 1.97 -30.31 -7.99
CA ALA A 275 2.93 -31.37 -8.30
C ALA A 275 3.31 -32.12 -7.03
N LYS A 276 3.66 -31.40 -5.95
CA LYS A 276 3.98 -31.98 -4.63
C LYS A 276 2.83 -32.78 -4.04
N TYR A 277 1.58 -32.36 -4.25
CA TYR A 277 0.41 -33.15 -3.88
C TYR A 277 0.39 -34.52 -4.57
N ARG A 278 0.68 -34.56 -5.88
CA ARG A 278 0.66 -35.80 -6.67
C ARG A 278 1.82 -36.74 -6.37
N GLU A 279 2.92 -36.25 -5.79
CA GLU A 279 4.01 -37.12 -5.32
C GLU A 279 3.53 -38.09 -4.21
N LYS A 280 2.63 -37.64 -3.32
CA LYS A 280 2.02 -38.51 -2.28
C LYS A 280 0.75 -39.20 -2.74
N LEU A 281 -0.01 -38.57 -3.63
CA LEU A 281 -1.28 -39.09 -4.14
C LEU A 281 -1.27 -39.09 -5.68
N PRO A 282 -0.60 -40.07 -6.34
CA PRO A 282 -0.44 -40.08 -7.80
C PRO A 282 -1.75 -40.08 -8.59
N LYS A 283 -2.81 -40.68 -8.03
CA LYS A 283 -4.16 -40.71 -8.60
C LYS A 283 -5.09 -39.62 -8.05
N GLY A 284 -4.57 -38.73 -7.19
CA GLY A 284 -5.33 -37.69 -6.53
C GLY A 284 -5.59 -36.49 -7.46
N SER A 285 -6.81 -35.95 -7.40
CA SER A 285 -7.17 -34.73 -8.09
C SER A 285 -6.89 -33.52 -7.20
N TYR A 286 -5.78 -32.81 -7.45
CA TYR A 286 -5.41 -31.62 -6.66
C TYR A 286 -6.47 -30.52 -6.76
N GLY A 287 -7.02 -30.29 -7.96
CA GLY A 287 -8.10 -29.33 -8.18
C GLY A 287 -9.42 -29.66 -7.48
N SER A 288 -9.57 -30.86 -6.93
CA SER A 288 -10.73 -31.25 -6.12
C SER A 288 -10.52 -31.00 -4.61
N VAL A 289 -9.36 -30.52 -4.19
CA VAL A 289 -9.10 -30.13 -2.80
C VAL A 289 -9.82 -28.80 -2.53
N THR A 290 -10.64 -28.73 -1.48
CA THR A 290 -11.32 -27.48 -1.10
C THR A 290 -10.29 -26.38 -0.85
N GLY A 291 -10.51 -25.21 -1.44
CA GLY A 291 -9.55 -24.10 -1.43
C GLY A 291 -8.54 -24.13 -2.57
N VAL A 292 -8.68 -25.03 -3.53
CA VAL A 292 -7.93 -25.06 -4.78
C VAL A 292 -8.90 -24.81 -5.94
N GLU A 293 -8.59 -23.85 -6.79
CA GLU A 293 -9.33 -23.54 -8.01
C GLU A 293 -8.51 -23.99 -9.23
N SER A 294 -9.09 -24.83 -10.09
CA SER A 294 -8.44 -25.28 -11.34
C SER A 294 -8.53 -24.20 -12.42
N ILE A 295 -7.66 -23.20 -12.33
CA ILE A 295 -7.58 -22.09 -13.27
C ILE A 295 -6.15 -21.90 -13.76
N SER A 296 -5.99 -21.59 -15.04
CA SER A 296 -4.71 -21.15 -15.58
C SER A 296 -4.45 -19.71 -15.18
N GLY A 297 -3.20 -19.41 -14.82
CA GLY A 297 -2.77 -18.07 -14.47
C GLY A 297 -1.26 -18.01 -14.29
N THR A 298 -0.80 -17.03 -13.51
CA THR A 298 0.61 -16.92 -13.13
C THR A 298 0.77 -16.80 -11.61
N SER A 299 1.91 -17.25 -11.10
CA SER A 299 2.33 -17.02 -9.72
C SER A 299 2.47 -15.52 -9.44
N LYS A 300 2.30 -15.16 -8.17
CA LYS A 300 2.08 -13.76 -7.79
C LYS A 300 3.24 -12.82 -8.12
N PHE A 301 4.48 -13.24 -7.86
CA PHE A 301 5.63 -12.34 -7.95
C PHE A 301 6.44 -12.61 -9.21
N LEU A 302 6.80 -13.87 -9.48
CA LEU A 302 7.68 -14.19 -10.62
C LEU A 302 6.92 -14.45 -11.93
N ASN A 303 5.59 -14.29 -11.94
CA ASN A 303 4.74 -14.52 -13.11
C ASN A 303 4.94 -15.90 -13.78
N LYS A 304 5.28 -16.93 -13.00
CA LYS A 304 5.46 -18.29 -13.53
C LYS A 304 4.11 -18.94 -13.81
N PRO A 305 3.94 -19.74 -14.87
CA PRO A 305 2.65 -20.38 -15.17
C PRO A 305 2.16 -21.27 -14.03
N ILE A 306 0.87 -21.15 -13.69
CA ILE A 306 0.18 -22.03 -12.74
C ILE A 306 -1.09 -22.58 -13.39
N ASN A 307 -1.48 -23.79 -12.98
CA ASN A 307 -2.71 -24.45 -13.42
C ASN A 307 -3.76 -24.57 -12.31
N HIS A 308 -3.39 -24.15 -11.10
CA HIS A 308 -4.27 -24.12 -9.94
C HIS A 308 -3.95 -22.89 -9.11
N LYS A 309 -5.00 -22.21 -8.63
CA LYS A 309 -4.88 -21.16 -7.63
C LYS A 309 -5.20 -21.75 -6.26
N THR A 310 -4.24 -21.68 -5.35
CA THR A 310 -4.34 -22.30 -4.02
C THR A 310 -4.67 -21.24 -2.97
N SER A 311 -5.56 -21.58 -2.04
CA SER A 311 -5.89 -20.72 -0.90
C SER A 311 -4.65 -20.47 -0.03
N LYS A 312 -4.49 -19.22 0.39
CA LYS A 312 -3.47 -18.81 1.38
C LYS A 312 -3.55 -19.63 2.67
N GLY A 313 -4.74 -20.15 3.03
CA GLY A 313 -4.91 -20.98 4.23
C GLY A 313 -4.20 -22.33 4.14
N LEU A 314 -3.89 -22.79 2.93
CA LEU A 314 -3.07 -23.98 2.68
C LEU A 314 -1.60 -23.60 2.42
N MET A 315 -1.33 -22.46 1.78
CA MET A 315 0.05 -22.08 1.43
C MET A 315 0.83 -21.48 2.60
N TYR A 316 0.22 -20.59 3.39
CA TYR A 316 0.94 -19.80 4.39
C TYR A 316 1.56 -20.66 5.52
N PRO A 317 0.89 -21.71 6.05
CA PRO A 317 1.53 -22.60 7.02
C PRO A 317 2.77 -23.32 6.48
N ILE A 318 2.82 -23.58 5.16
CA ILE A 318 3.97 -24.19 4.49
C ILE A 318 5.07 -23.13 4.30
N ILE A 319 4.73 -21.98 3.73
CA ILE A 319 5.69 -20.88 3.49
C ILE A 319 6.34 -20.43 4.79
N GLY A 320 5.57 -20.23 5.86
CA GLY A 320 6.10 -19.79 7.16
C GLY A 320 6.97 -20.83 7.87
N ALA A 321 6.89 -22.10 7.49
CA ALA A 321 7.73 -23.15 8.09
C ALA A 321 9.22 -22.98 7.76
N PHE A 322 9.53 -22.39 6.61
CA PHE A 322 10.90 -22.12 6.17
C PHE A 322 11.61 -21.06 7.02
N ARG A 323 10.89 -20.31 7.87
CA ARG A 323 11.53 -19.49 8.93
C ARG A 323 12.42 -20.35 9.85
N SER A 324 12.15 -21.64 9.99
CA SER A 324 13.04 -22.53 10.74
C SER A 324 14.47 -22.62 10.18
N LEU A 325 14.71 -22.19 8.94
CA LEU A 325 15.99 -22.24 8.25
C LEU A 325 16.78 -20.92 8.31
N ILE A 326 16.22 -19.87 8.91
CA ILE A 326 16.95 -18.59 9.06
C ILE A 326 17.55 -18.46 10.45
N GLU A 327 18.64 -17.71 10.54
CA GLU A 327 19.28 -17.30 11.80
C GLU A 327 19.84 -15.89 11.68
N GLU A 328 20.12 -15.25 12.82
CA GLU A 328 20.86 -14.00 12.86
C GLU A 328 22.37 -14.30 12.83
N ASP A 329 23.05 -13.72 11.85
CA ASP A 329 24.50 -13.79 11.71
C ASP A 329 25.15 -13.00 12.84
N LYS A 330 26.00 -13.67 13.64
CA LYS A 330 26.56 -13.08 14.86
C LYS A 330 27.53 -11.93 14.62
N ASP A 331 28.15 -11.88 13.46
CA ASP A 331 29.17 -10.86 13.14
C ASP A 331 28.51 -9.61 12.54
N THR A 332 27.49 -9.79 11.72
CA THR A 332 26.84 -8.70 10.97
C THR A 332 25.49 -8.26 11.53
N GLY A 333 24.83 -9.10 12.34
CA GLY A 333 23.47 -8.89 12.86
C GLY A 333 22.36 -9.05 11.83
N PHE A 334 22.68 -9.38 10.57
CA PHE A 334 21.67 -9.60 9.54
C PHE A 334 21.13 -11.03 9.59
N TYR A 335 19.92 -11.23 9.08
CA TYR A 335 19.39 -12.57 8.86
C TYR A 335 20.07 -13.22 7.66
N ARG A 336 20.34 -14.52 7.80
CA ARG A 336 20.85 -15.37 6.73
C ARG A 336 20.13 -16.72 6.72
N TRP A 337 20.11 -17.36 5.56
CA TRP A 337 19.70 -18.75 5.45
C TRP A 337 20.82 -19.68 5.91
N LYS A 338 20.49 -20.66 6.75
CA LYS A 338 21.41 -21.74 7.17
C LYS A 338 21.70 -22.71 6.02
N VAL A 339 20.76 -22.83 5.08
CA VAL A 339 20.81 -23.68 3.89
C VAL A 339 19.87 -23.09 2.83
N ASP A 340 20.09 -23.37 1.55
CA ASP A 340 19.14 -22.97 0.50
C ASP A 340 17.74 -23.54 0.79
N PRO A 341 16.71 -22.70 0.99
CA PRO A 341 15.35 -23.18 1.29
C PRO A 341 14.77 -24.04 0.16
N LEU A 342 15.20 -23.86 -1.10
CA LEU A 342 14.73 -24.69 -2.21
C LEU A 342 15.27 -26.12 -2.14
N GLU A 343 16.43 -26.36 -1.53
CA GLU A 343 16.93 -27.72 -1.25
C GLU A 343 16.01 -28.46 -0.28
N ILE A 344 15.63 -27.80 0.80
CA ILE A 344 14.73 -28.39 1.81
C ILE A 344 13.31 -28.56 1.24
N TRP A 345 12.83 -27.62 0.42
CA TRP A 345 11.54 -27.74 -0.25
C TRP A 345 11.47 -28.95 -1.18
N ARG A 346 12.52 -29.22 -1.96
CA ARG A 346 12.57 -30.39 -2.84
C ARG A 346 12.35 -31.70 -2.09
N LYS A 347 12.92 -31.82 -0.88
CA LYS A 347 12.84 -33.00 -0.02
C LYS A 347 11.53 -33.09 0.78
N THR A 348 11.04 -31.96 1.30
CA THR A 348 9.92 -31.94 2.26
C THR A 348 8.58 -31.57 1.64
N GLY A 349 8.56 -30.96 0.45
CA GLY A 349 7.36 -30.33 -0.11
C GLY A 349 6.17 -31.26 -0.25
N ALA A 350 6.40 -32.52 -0.66
CA ALA A 350 5.34 -33.52 -0.77
C ALA A 350 4.67 -33.83 0.58
N THR A 351 5.48 -33.98 1.63
CA THR A 351 5.01 -34.20 3.01
C THR A 351 4.29 -32.96 3.54
N LEU A 352 4.85 -31.76 3.37
CA LEU A 352 4.24 -30.50 3.81
C LEU A 352 2.86 -30.28 3.17
N VAL A 353 2.73 -30.55 1.87
CA VAL A 353 1.45 -30.43 1.15
C VAL A 353 0.44 -31.47 1.63
N GLN A 354 0.87 -32.72 1.82
CA GLN A 354 0.01 -33.78 2.35
C GLN A 354 -0.52 -33.43 3.75
N ASP A 355 0.37 -33.13 4.70
CA ASP A 355 0.03 -32.79 6.08
C ASP A 355 -0.96 -31.62 6.13
N THR A 356 -0.73 -30.60 5.31
CA THR A 356 -1.60 -29.42 5.23
C THR A 356 -2.99 -29.77 4.68
N VAL A 357 -3.08 -30.58 3.63
CA VAL A 357 -4.37 -30.99 3.06
C VAL A 357 -5.14 -31.92 4.00
N GLU A 358 -4.46 -32.86 4.65
CA GLU A 358 -5.07 -33.76 5.65
C GLU A 358 -5.57 -32.99 6.87
N ARG A 359 -4.80 -32.00 7.34
CA ARG A 359 -5.22 -31.11 8.41
C ARG A 359 -6.41 -30.24 8.01
N SER A 360 -6.48 -29.80 6.76
CA SER A 360 -7.67 -29.10 6.25
C SER A 360 -8.90 -30.02 6.22
N ARG A 361 -8.73 -31.29 5.80
CA ARG A 361 -9.79 -32.31 5.80
C ARG A 361 -10.34 -32.58 7.21
N SER A 362 -9.48 -32.64 8.23
CA SER A 362 -9.94 -32.82 9.62
C SER A 362 -10.82 -31.66 10.13
N PHE A 363 -10.71 -30.48 9.53
CA PHE A 363 -11.61 -29.34 9.76
C PHE A 363 -12.80 -29.30 8.79
N LYS A 364 -13.30 -30.46 8.36
CA LYS A 364 -14.40 -30.58 7.37
C LYS A 364 -14.08 -29.91 6.04
N ASN A 365 -12.83 -30.08 5.56
CA ASN A 365 -12.32 -29.47 4.34
C ASN A 365 -12.35 -27.93 4.38
N ASN A 366 -11.90 -27.32 5.47
CA ASN A 366 -11.91 -25.86 5.63
C ASN A 366 -10.49 -25.27 5.63
N PRO A 367 -10.03 -24.70 4.50
CA PRO A 367 -8.76 -23.99 4.40
C PRO A 367 -8.62 -22.81 5.38
N GLN A 368 -9.72 -22.14 5.72
CA GLN A 368 -9.71 -21.03 6.67
C GLN A 368 -9.37 -21.50 8.08
N SER A 369 -9.90 -22.65 8.48
CA SER A 369 -9.57 -23.26 9.77
C SER A 369 -8.13 -23.76 9.77
N ALA A 370 -7.67 -24.39 8.69
CA ALA A 370 -6.28 -24.83 8.55
C ALA A 370 -5.29 -23.66 8.68
N GLY A 371 -5.53 -22.55 7.97
CA GLY A 371 -4.67 -21.37 8.04
C GLY A 371 -4.62 -20.71 9.43
N LYS A 372 -5.65 -20.90 10.26
CA LYS A 372 -5.71 -20.41 11.65
C LYS A 372 -5.21 -21.40 12.70
N ASP A 373 -4.90 -22.63 12.31
CA ASP A 373 -4.55 -23.69 13.25
C ASP A 373 -3.05 -23.67 13.59
N VAL A 374 -2.72 -23.17 14.79
CA VAL A 374 -1.33 -23.10 15.29
C VAL A 374 -0.62 -24.46 15.23
N GLY A 375 -1.35 -25.56 15.41
CA GLY A 375 -0.80 -26.91 15.35
C GLY A 375 -0.22 -27.26 13.97
N LEU A 376 -0.91 -26.91 12.89
CA LEU A 376 -0.42 -27.08 11.51
C LEU A 376 0.87 -26.31 11.25
N TRP A 377 0.89 -25.03 11.63
CA TRP A 377 2.07 -24.18 11.47
C TRP A 377 3.29 -24.78 12.20
N ARG A 378 3.07 -25.25 13.44
CA ARG A 378 4.12 -25.88 14.24
C ARG A 378 4.59 -27.21 13.63
N GLN A 379 3.67 -28.05 13.15
CA GLN A 379 4.00 -29.31 12.49
C GLN A 379 4.87 -29.07 11.25
N ASN A 380 4.44 -28.17 10.36
CA ASN A 380 5.20 -27.84 9.16
C ASN A 380 6.58 -27.25 9.49
N TYR A 381 6.66 -26.35 10.49
CA TYR A 381 7.93 -25.82 11.00
C TYR A 381 8.86 -26.96 11.46
N GLN A 382 8.34 -27.94 12.21
CA GLN A 382 9.11 -29.07 12.68
C GLN A 382 9.58 -29.97 11.53
N THR A 383 8.75 -30.21 10.52
CA THR A 383 9.13 -30.99 9.34
C THR A 383 10.33 -30.37 8.62
N VAL A 384 10.27 -29.06 8.36
CA VAL A 384 11.38 -28.32 7.72
C VAL A 384 12.64 -28.35 8.58
N LEU A 385 12.52 -28.04 9.88
CA LEU A 385 13.66 -28.05 10.80
C LEU A 385 14.30 -29.43 10.91
N THR A 386 13.49 -30.49 10.97
CA THR A 386 13.97 -31.87 11.11
C THR A 386 14.76 -32.27 9.88
N GLN A 387 14.27 -31.98 8.67
CA GLN A 387 15.01 -32.28 7.45
C GLN A 387 16.36 -31.56 7.43
N TYR A 388 16.41 -30.28 7.81
CA TYR A 388 17.68 -29.55 7.89
C TYR A 388 18.66 -30.19 8.88
N LEU A 389 18.18 -30.63 10.04
CA LEU A 389 19.03 -31.30 11.04
C LEU A 389 19.54 -32.66 10.54
N MET A 390 18.69 -33.44 9.85
CA MET A 390 19.10 -34.71 9.24
C MET A 390 20.18 -34.49 8.18
N ASP A 391 19.97 -33.53 7.27
CA ASP A 391 20.95 -33.17 6.25
C ASP A 391 22.29 -32.73 6.87
N SER A 392 22.24 -31.92 7.93
CA SER A 392 23.43 -31.46 8.67
C SER A 392 24.19 -32.58 9.39
N MET A 393 23.51 -33.69 9.68
CA MET A 393 24.08 -34.91 10.27
C MET A 393 24.49 -35.96 9.22
N GLY A 394 24.25 -35.71 7.93
CA GLY A 394 24.51 -36.65 6.84
C GLY A 394 23.55 -37.85 6.80
N LEU A 395 22.31 -37.68 7.27
CA LEU A 395 21.27 -38.72 7.39
C LEU A 395 20.21 -38.66 6.29
#